data_AF-A0A963HN18-F1
#
_entry.id   AF-A0A963HN18-F1
#
_cell.length_a   1.000
_cell.length_b   1.000
_cell.length_c   1.000
_cell.angle_alpha   90.00
_cell.angle_beta   90.00
_cell.angle_gamma   90.00
#
_symmetry.space_group_name_H-M   'P 1'
#
loop_
_entity.id
_entity.type
_entity.pdbx_description
1 polymer ?
#
loop_
_entity_poly.entity_id
_entity_poly.type
_entity_poly.pdbx_seq_one_letter_code
_entity_poly.pdbx_strand_id
1 'polypeptide(L)'
;MLQEKPNPSKQVFISYSRTNRDACLALRMALEQAGLSVFQDEDAIRVGDRWVTRLEQALQQCTAFVLLVGRDGIQRWVGAEVQVALSRHLSPHDDAQRLPIFPILLDAAQPDALPPFLKLFQAEHWTPQNPLPDDLVSAILSHS
;
A
#
# COMPACT_ATOMS: atom_id res chain seq x y z
N MET A 1 -24.42 -9.15 -19.53
CA MET A 1 -23.41 -9.66 -18.59
C MET A 1 -23.39 -8.71 -17.40
N LEU A 2 -23.86 -9.15 -16.23
CA LEU A 2 -23.79 -8.35 -15.02
C LEU A 2 -22.31 -8.30 -14.61
N GLN A 3 -21.71 -7.11 -14.66
CA GLN A 3 -20.43 -6.87 -14.01
C GLN A 3 -20.68 -7.01 -12.50
N GLU A 4 -20.15 -8.05 -11.89
CA GLU A 4 -20.09 -8.17 -10.44
C GLU A 4 -19.35 -6.95 -9.91
N LYS A 5 -20.02 -6.10 -9.12
CA LYS A 5 -19.34 -5.05 -8.37
C LYS A 5 -18.40 -5.77 -7.38
N PRO A 6 -17.09 -5.47 -7.36
CA PRO A 6 -16.19 -6.08 -6.40
C PRO A 6 -16.73 -5.82 -5.00
N ASN A 7 -16.79 -6.87 -4.18
CA ASN A 7 -17.21 -6.78 -2.79
C ASN A 7 -16.31 -5.74 -2.09
N PRO A 8 -16.86 -4.66 -1.53
CA PRO A 8 -16.05 -3.56 -0.98
C PRO A 8 -15.18 -3.99 0.20
N SER A 9 -15.50 -5.13 0.85
CA SER A 9 -14.80 -5.63 2.03
C SER A 9 -13.33 -5.95 1.81
N LYS A 10 -12.89 -6.38 0.62
CA LYS A 10 -11.51 -6.94 0.46
C LYS A 10 -10.66 -6.20 -0.56
N GLN A 11 -10.81 -4.88 -0.67
CA GLN A 11 -10.11 -4.10 -1.67
C GLN A 11 -8.74 -3.66 -1.16
N VAL A 12 -7.67 -4.29 -1.66
CA VAL A 12 -6.29 -3.93 -1.33
C VAL A 12 -5.73 -3.03 -2.42
N PHE A 13 -5.25 -1.85 -2.05
CA PHE A 13 -4.52 -0.99 -2.95
C PHE A 13 -3.01 -1.16 -2.78
N ILE A 14 -2.29 -1.48 -3.87
CA ILE A 14 -0.81 -1.49 -3.87
C ILE A 14 -0.27 -0.21 -4.49
N SER A 15 0.46 0.54 -3.68
CA SER A 15 1.20 1.74 -4.01
C SER A 15 2.68 1.39 -4.22
N TYR A 16 3.24 1.65 -5.41
CA TYR A 16 4.60 1.24 -5.77
C TYR A 16 5.28 2.21 -6.75
N SER A 17 6.62 2.25 -6.74
CA SER A 17 7.42 2.92 -7.78
C SER A 17 7.44 2.10 -9.07
N ARG A 18 7.56 2.77 -10.22
CA ARG A 18 7.76 2.13 -11.55
C ARG A 18 8.90 1.11 -11.54
N THR A 19 9.96 1.39 -10.79
CA THR A 19 11.14 0.51 -10.68
C THR A 19 10.84 -0.81 -9.97
N ASN A 20 9.70 -0.90 -9.26
CA ASN A 20 9.27 -2.09 -8.51
C ASN A 20 8.08 -2.81 -9.17
N ARG A 21 7.81 -2.57 -10.47
CA ARG A 21 6.62 -3.11 -11.16
C ARG A 21 6.55 -4.64 -11.10
N ASP A 22 7.66 -5.33 -11.34
CA ASP A 22 7.66 -6.80 -11.37
C ASP A 22 7.35 -7.38 -9.98
N ALA A 23 7.92 -6.78 -8.93
CA ALA A 23 7.62 -7.16 -7.55
C ALA A 23 6.16 -6.85 -7.17
N CYS A 24 5.61 -5.73 -7.64
CA CYS A 24 4.20 -5.38 -7.44
C CYS A 24 3.26 -6.40 -8.10
N LEU A 25 3.56 -6.84 -9.32
CA LEU A 25 2.77 -7.87 -10.01
C LEU A 25 2.82 -9.20 -9.26
N ALA A 26 3.99 -9.61 -8.78
CA ALA A 26 4.13 -10.83 -7.99
C ALA A 26 3.34 -10.75 -6.67
N LEU A 27 3.44 -9.62 -5.96
CA LEU A 27 2.70 -9.38 -4.71
C LEU A 27 1.19 -9.40 -4.94
N ARG A 28 0.73 -8.74 -6.01
CA ARG A 28 -0.67 -8.73 -6.43
C ARG A 28 -1.18 -10.15 -6.64
N MET A 29 -0.48 -10.96 -7.43
CA MET A 29 -0.87 -12.34 -7.71
C MET A 29 -0.97 -13.17 -6.43
N ALA A 30 -0.01 -13.02 -5.51
CA ALA A 30 -0.02 -13.76 -4.26
C ALA A 30 -1.18 -13.35 -3.33
N LEU A 31 -1.51 -12.06 -3.26
CA LEU A 31 -2.66 -11.57 -2.49
C LEU A 31 -4.00 -11.99 -3.13
N GLU A 32 -4.11 -11.96 -4.45
CA GLU A 32 -5.30 -12.45 -5.18
C GLU A 32 -5.51 -13.96 -4.97
N GLN A 33 -4.43 -14.76 -4.95
CA GLN A 33 -4.49 -16.18 -4.61
C GLN A 33 -4.94 -16.44 -3.17
N ALA A 34 -4.69 -15.50 -2.26
CA ALA A 34 -5.22 -15.52 -0.89
C ALA A 34 -6.68 -15.05 -0.78
N GLY A 35 -7.34 -14.75 -1.91
CA GLY A 35 -8.76 -14.36 -1.96
C GLY A 35 -9.01 -12.87 -1.68
N LEU A 36 -8.01 -12.02 -1.85
CA LEU A 36 -8.13 -10.55 -1.76
C LEU A 36 -8.37 -9.95 -3.14
N SER A 37 -9.16 -8.88 -3.21
CA SER A 37 -9.35 -8.11 -4.44
C SER A 37 -8.30 -7.02 -4.51
N VAL A 38 -7.33 -7.15 -5.41
CA VAL A 38 -6.19 -6.23 -5.45
C VAL A 38 -6.30 -5.29 -6.65
N PHE A 39 -6.08 -4.00 -6.40
CA PHE A 39 -5.89 -3.01 -7.45
C PHE A 39 -4.62 -2.21 -7.19
N GLN A 40 -4.06 -1.64 -8.25
CA GLN A 40 -2.78 -0.96 -8.20
C GLN A 40 -2.80 0.24 -9.15
N ASP A 41 -1.90 1.20 -8.95
CA ASP A 41 -1.77 2.32 -9.88
C ASP A 41 -1.14 1.83 -11.21
N GLU A 42 -1.91 1.89 -12.31
CA GLU A 42 -1.45 1.52 -13.64
C GLU A 42 -0.30 2.42 -14.17
N ASP A 43 -0.27 3.69 -13.75
CA ASP A 43 0.81 4.62 -14.10
C ASP A 43 1.87 4.72 -13.01
N ALA A 44 2.00 3.73 -12.12
CA ALA A 44 3.12 3.51 -11.21
C ALA A 44 3.80 4.83 -10.74
N ILE A 45 3.39 5.30 -9.57
CA ILE A 45 3.64 6.61 -8.96
C ILE A 45 4.63 7.52 -9.71
N ARG A 46 4.09 8.49 -10.44
CA ARG A 46 4.83 9.73 -10.75
C ARG A 46 4.65 10.68 -9.59
N VAL A 47 5.77 11.12 -9.03
CA VAL A 47 5.81 12.09 -7.93
C VAL A 47 5.09 13.39 -8.33
N GLY A 48 4.28 13.91 -7.41
CA GLY A 48 3.70 15.26 -7.45
C GLY A 48 2.24 15.26 -7.02
N ASP A 49 1.52 16.34 -7.31
CA ASP A 49 0.10 16.51 -6.91
C ASP A 49 -0.79 15.37 -7.43
N ARG A 50 -0.49 14.84 -8.62
CA ARG A 50 -1.22 13.70 -9.19
C ARG A 50 -1.14 12.44 -8.33
N TRP A 51 -0.03 12.24 -7.61
CA TRP A 51 0.10 11.09 -6.71
C TRP A 51 -0.80 11.24 -5.48
N VAL A 52 -0.86 12.45 -4.91
CA VAL A 52 -1.70 12.73 -3.73
C VAL A 52 -3.16 12.49 -4.04
N THR A 53 -3.66 13.06 -5.13
CA THR A 53 -5.06 12.88 -5.53
C THR A 53 -5.41 11.42 -5.81
N ARG A 54 -4.51 10.67 -6.44
CA ARG A 54 -4.72 9.23 -6.69
C ARG A 54 -4.70 8.42 -5.41
N LEU A 55 -3.78 8.77 -4.50
CA LEU A 55 -3.74 8.16 -3.18
C LEU A 55 -5.06 8.41 -2.46
N GLU A 56 -5.53 9.66 -2.35
CA GLU A 56 -6.83 9.98 -1.74
C GLU A 56 -7.99 9.20 -2.35
N GLN A 57 -8.05 9.07 -3.69
CA GLN A 57 -9.07 8.28 -4.37
C GLN A 57 -8.98 6.79 -4.02
N ALA A 58 -7.77 6.23 -3.97
CA ALA A 58 -7.56 4.84 -3.60
C ALA A 58 -7.93 4.59 -2.13
N LEU A 59 -7.60 5.52 -1.22
CA LEU A 59 -7.94 5.45 0.20
C LEU A 59 -9.46 5.43 0.43
N GLN A 60 -10.26 6.02 -0.47
CA GLN A 60 -11.74 5.95 -0.39
C GLN A 60 -12.32 4.62 -0.88
N GLN A 61 -11.53 3.82 -1.60
CA GLN A 61 -12.00 2.61 -2.28
C GLN A 61 -11.41 1.32 -1.69
N CYS A 62 -10.28 1.41 -0.99
CA CYS A 62 -9.62 0.27 -0.37
C CYS A 62 -9.99 0.09 1.11
N THR A 63 -9.92 -1.16 1.57
CA THR A 63 -9.97 -1.56 2.98
C THR A 63 -8.59 -1.84 3.55
N ALA A 64 -7.57 -1.95 2.70
CA ALA A 64 -6.17 -1.99 3.11
C ALA A 64 -5.25 -1.30 2.10
N PHE A 65 -4.24 -0.60 2.62
CA PHE A 65 -3.23 0.10 1.84
C PHE A 65 -1.87 -0.59 1.98
N VAL A 66 -1.30 -1.04 0.87
CA VAL A 66 0.03 -1.66 0.84
C VAL A 66 0.99 -0.73 0.12
N LEU A 67 2.11 -0.41 0.75
CA LEU A 67 3.15 0.44 0.18
C LEU A 67 4.41 -0.36 -0.10
N LEU A 68 4.71 -0.59 -1.38
CA LEU A 68 5.85 -1.37 -1.81
C LEU A 68 7.06 -0.48 -2.10
N VAL A 69 8.10 -0.61 -1.27
CA VAL A 69 9.28 0.25 -1.28
C VAL A 69 10.52 -0.56 -1.65
N GLY A 70 11.18 -0.15 -2.73
CA GLY A 70 12.38 -0.81 -3.24
C GLY A 70 13.65 -0.10 -2.81
N ARG A 71 14.79 -0.49 -3.40
CA ARG A 71 16.11 0.09 -3.11
C ARG A 71 16.16 1.62 -3.25
N ASP A 72 15.37 2.16 -4.17
CA ASP A 72 15.31 3.60 -4.44
C ASP A 72 14.50 4.33 -3.35
N GLY A 73 13.88 3.62 -2.41
CA GLY A 73 13.01 4.21 -1.43
C GLY A 73 11.85 4.96 -2.08
N ILE A 74 11.41 6.03 -1.41
CA ILE A 74 10.39 6.92 -1.95
C ILE A 74 11.07 8.23 -2.37
N GLN A 75 11.61 8.22 -3.60
CA GLN A 75 12.54 9.23 -4.14
C GLN A 75 12.06 10.69 -4.03
N ARG A 76 10.76 10.93 -3.94
CA ARG A 76 10.22 12.27 -3.66
C ARG A 76 8.90 12.12 -2.92
N TRP A 77 8.98 11.94 -1.61
CA TRP A 77 7.81 12.14 -0.77
C TRP A 77 7.33 13.58 -0.93
N VAL A 78 6.03 13.78 -1.13
CA VAL A 78 5.46 15.11 -1.36
C VAL A 78 5.65 15.98 -0.12
N GLY A 79 5.82 17.29 -0.29
CA GLY A 79 6.26 18.24 0.73
C GLY A 79 5.47 18.17 2.06
N ALA A 80 6.03 18.81 3.10
CA ALA A 80 5.56 18.68 4.49
C ALA A 80 4.04 18.86 4.68
N GLU A 81 3.39 19.75 3.92
CA GLU A 81 1.94 19.99 3.98
C GLU A 81 1.11 18.75 3.60
N VAL A 82 1.53 18.05 2.55
CA VAL A 82 0.87 16.82 2.10
C VAL A 82 1.13 15.68 3.07
N GLN A 83 2.33 15.58 3.64
CA GLN A 83 2.60 14.60 4.68
C GLN A 83 1.68 14.79 5.90
N VAL A 84 1.42 16.03 6.31
CA VAL A 84 0.47 16.34 7.39
C VAL A 84 -0.96 15.95 6.99
N ALA A 85 -1.40 16.29 5.77
CA ALA A 85 -2.73 15.94 5.28
C ALA A 85 -2.95 14.42 5.21
N LEU A 86 -1.96 13.67 4.71
CA LEU A 86 -1.99 12.21 4.66
C LEU A 86 -1.98 11.60 6.06
N SER A 87 -1.13 12.11 6.96
CA SER A 87 -1.09 11.62 8.35
C SER A 87 -2.45 11.76 9.05
N ARG A 88 -3.23 12.82 8.73
CA ARG A 88 -4.59 13.00 9.28
C ARG A 88 -5.62 12.03 8.69
N HIS A 89 -5.53 11.73 7.40
CA HIS A 89 -6.44 10.78 6.75
C HIS A 89 -6.15 9.33 7.13
N LEU A 90 -4.88 9.02 7.33
CA LEU A 90 -4.37 7.66 7.56
C LEU A 90 -4.31 7.29 9.04
N SER A 91 -4.39 8.27 9.95
CA SER A 91 -4.41 8.05 11.39
C SER A 91 -5.60 8.80 12.02
N PRO A 92 -6.85 8.33 11.83
CA PRO A 92 -7.99 8.87 12.55
C PRO A 92 -7.85 8.65 14.06
N HIS A 93 -8.54 9.49 14.84
CA HIS A 93 -8.62 9.40 16.31
C HIS A 93 -9.33 8.15 16.80
N ASP A 94 -10.08 7.45 15.94
CA ASP A 94 -10.75 6.20 16.23
C ASP A 94 -10.00 5.05 15.55
N ASP A 95 -9.42 4.16 16.36
CA ASP A 95 -8.69 2.99 15.88
C ASP A 95 -9.56 2.09 14.98
N ALA A 96 -10.87 2.05 15.22
CA ALA A 96 -11.81 1.23 14.44
C ALA A 96 -12.04 1.75 13.01
N GLN A 97 -11.70 3.02 12.73
CA GLN A 97 -11.85 3.65 11.41
C GLN A 97 -10.51 3.84 10.69
N ARG A 98 -9.41 3.40 11.30
CA ARG A 98 -8.08 3.53 10.71
C ARG A 98 -7.94 2.56 9.55
N LEU A 99 -7.70 3.11 8.35
CA LEU A 99 -7.29 2.29 7.22
C LEU A 99 -5.94 1.64 7.55
N PRO A 100 -5.83 0.30 7.55
CA PRO A 100 -4.57 -0.38 7.84
C PRO A 100 -3.57 -0.13 6.71
N ILE A 101 -2.33 0.16 7.10
CA ILE A 101 -1.21 0.44 6.20
C ILE A 101 -0.12 -0.59 6.44
N PHE A 102 0.32 -1.22 5.35
CA PHE A 102 1.36 -2.22 5.35
C PHE A 102 2.52 -1.77 4.46
N PRO A 103 3.55 -1.10 5.01
CA PRO A 103 4.80 -0.89 4.31
C PRO A 103 5.49 -2.24 4.07
N ILE A 104 5.82 -2.53 2.82
CA ILE A 104 6.59 -3.71 2.42
C ILE A 104 7.90 -3.25 1.80
N LEU A 105 9.01 -3.61 2.46
CA LEU A 105 10.36 -3.31 2.03
C LEU A 105 10.91 -4.45 1.17
N LEU A 106 11.27 -4.15 -0.07
CA LEU A 106 11.92 -5.07 -1.00
C LEU A 106 13.43 -5.06 -0.84
N ASP A 107 14.05 -6.22 -1.05
CA ASP A 107 15.51 -6.39 -1.11
C ASP A 107 16.23 -5.72 0.10
N ALA A 108 17.17 -4.82 -0.19
CA ALA A 108 17.97 -4.07 0.77
C ALA A 108 17.31 -2.75 1.21
N ALA A 109 16.06 -2.48 0.85
CA ALA A 109 15.36 -1.26 1.28
C ALA A 109 15.34 -1.20 2.80
N GLN A 110 15.79 -0.07 3.37
CA GLN A 110 15.83 0.12 4.80
C GLN A 110 14.62 0.93 5.26
N PRO A 111 14.15 0.75 6.51
CA PRO A 111 13.09 1.58 7.09
C PRO A 111 13.37 3.09 7.01
N ASP A 112 14.63 3.49 6.92
CA ASP A 112 15.02 4.89 6.73
C ASP A 112 14.64 5.50 5.37
N ALA A 113 14.33 4.65 4.40
CA ALA A 113 13.74 5.07 3.13
C ALA A 113 12.27 5.47 3.26
N LEU A 114 11.64 5.19 4.41
CA LEU A 114 10.26 5.58 4.71
C LEU A 114 10.20 7.01 5.28
N PRO A 115 9.22 7.81 4.85
CA PRO A 115 8.86 9.05 5.50
C PRO A 115 8.53 8.85 7.00
N PRO A 116 8.74 9.85 7.86
CA PRO A 116 8.57 9.71 9.31
C PRO A 116 7.23 9.12 9.76
N PHE A 117 6.12 9.51 9.12
CA PHE A 117 4.80 8.99 9.52
C PHE A 117 4.60 7.52 9.14
N LEU A 118 5.28 7.03 8.08
CA LEU A 118 5.25 5.61 7.71
C LEU A 118 6.12 4.75 8.61
N LYS A 119 7.13 5.33 9.26
CA LYS A 119 7.92 4.64 10.30
C LYS A 119 7.10 4.33 11.57
N LEU A 120 5.90 4.90 11.70
CA LEU A 120 4.97 4.59 12.80
C LEU A 120 4.24 3.25 12.57
N PHE A 121 4.30 2.71 11.36
CA PHE A 121 3.67 1.44 11.00
C PHE A 121 4.73 0.33 10.97
N GLN A 122 4.31 -0.89 11.32
CA GLN A 122 5.17 -2.06 11.21
C GLN A 122 5.45 -2.34 9.73
N ALA A 123 6.73 -2.30 9.35
CA ALA A 123 7.18 -2.61 8.01
C ALA A 123 7.60 -4.08 7.91
N GLU A 124 7.14 -4.76 6.87
CA GLU A 124 7.51 -6.15 6.58
C GLU A 124 8.54 -6.20 5.47
N HIS A 125 9.53 -7.08 5.59
CA HIS A 125 10.46 -7.35 4.49
C HIS A 125 9.94 -8.51 3.64
N TRP A 126 9.91 -8.33 2.32
CA TRP A 126 9.45 -9.37 1.40
C TRP A 126 10.19 -9.31 0.07
N THR A 127 10.33 -10.47 -0.58
CA THR A 127 10.84 -10.57 -1.94
C THR A 127 9.97 -11.53 -2.76
N PRO A 128 9.85 -11.35 -4.09
CA PRO A 128 9.02 -12.22 -4.94
C PRO A 128 9.36 -13.71 -4.91
N GLN A 129 10.56 -14.08 -4.44
CA GLN A 129 11.01 -15.46 -4.33
C GLN A 129 10.49 -16.17 -3.07
N ASN A 130 9.94 -15.41 -2.12
CA ASN A 130 9.44 -15.93 -0.85
C ASN A 130 7.91 -15.90 -0.80
N PRO A 131 7.27 -16.87 -0.11
CA PRO A 131 5.85 -16.78 0.17
C PRO A 131 5.51 -15.50 0.94
N LEU A 132 4.26 -15.03 0.83
CA LEU A 132 3.80 -13.92 1.67
C LEU A 132 3.81 -14.35 3.14
N PRO A 133 4.18 -13.44 4.06
CA PRO A 133 4.01 -13.71 5.48
C PRO A 133 2.53 -13.95 5.82
N ASP A 134 2.23 -15.04 6.52
CA ASP A 134 0.85 -15.37 6.93
C ASP A 134 0.22 -14.26 7.79
N ASP A 135 1.04 -13.59 8.60
CA ASP A 135 0.63 -12.46 9.43
C ASP A 135 0.16 -11.26 8.59
N LEU A 136 0.78 -11.00 7.44
CA LEU A 136 0.36 -9.93 6.53
C LEU A 136 -1.02 -10.22 5.94
N VAL A 137 -1.22 -11.44 5.44
CA VAL A 137 -2.50 -11.84 4.84
C VAL A 137 -3.60 -11.84 5.90
N SER A 138 -3.31 -12.38 7.09
CA SER A 138 -4.24 -12.40 8.21
C SER A 138 -4.60 -11.00 8.69
N ALA A 139 -3.63 -10.09 8.77
CA ALA A 139 -3.85 -8.70 9.15
C ALA A 139 -4.69 -7.95 8.12
N ILE A 140 -4.51 -8.19 6.82
CA ILE A 140 -5.37 -7.58 5.79
C ILE A 140 -6.80 -8.12 5.92
N LEU A 141 -6.95 -9.43 6.09
CA LEU A 141 -8.26 -10.08 6.22
C LEU A 141 -9.02 -9.67 7.49
N SER A 142 -8.34 -9.34 8.59
CA SER A 142 -9.01 -8.91 9.82
C SER A 142 -9.62 -7.51 9.73
N HIS A 143 -9.23 -6.72 8.73
CA HIS A 143 -9.73 -5.36 8.48
C HIS A 143 -10.66 -5.30 7.26
N SER A 144 -11.03 -6.46 6.71
CA SER A 144 -11.82 -6.62 5.49
C SER A 144 -13.26 -7.06 5.74
#